data_AF-A0A239L0A0-F1
#
_entry.id   AF-A0A239L0A0-F1
#
_cell.length_a   1.000
_cell.length_b   1.000
_cell.length_c   1.000
_cell.angle_alpha   90.00
_cell.angle_beta   90.00
_cell.angle_gamma   90.00
#
_symmetry.space_group_name_H-M   'P 1'
#
loop_
_entity.id
_entity.type
_entity.pdbx_description
1 polymer ?
#
loop_
_entity_poly.entity_id
_entity_poly.type
_entity_poly.pdbx_seq_one_letter_code
_entity_poly.pdbx_strand_id
1 'polypeptide(L)'
;MHRHFRLTCSAFAILTLLSACGGGGEQNGKPAGDATNIAIENTGTAPPVAATGNSPSAGGSVPGGDSAGLSNPGATAGPGSIAQASAPAASGTPAGSTQGGNASGSPFAAANTPGGMATTSPIATTGYTPSAGQGGTAAAVPATGCPGTLSPPSNASSLNTRAATYLGMGAQDEANAVEIDTNCSLLVGGRFTGTDFARTAVDLIGGGTGGAVLRLNASGTTVLAVIRVGGLVSDLALRRANGDMAIASDAGVVVAGADGKTVRWKHTSGGAAQRVAIAEDGHAAALFGKTLRVFDPQGQLKFERAFGDSAVNDVAIDSASGLVFVTGFAQRNGAPCSQLQVAWIRSYTLAGAAAWKAWDWSKDEAGAGSNCADTRGLRVAMGRDGKLYFAGESAGGNTIYRWLPTDLSKPAPNVANDSYNTEYNTASNHITYFARLNPATGTPEKGQLLLTRLGSGKGNSIFPRGLAADEAGNVYVAGNAAYAIANRTSLSINGKTLAAYAGGDPFVLVVSPDFATRRLWITPADGGNGDGRAVAASGGVAALASVGRLLPFALHNSLQSLTGGGGAAGTSTGHLMVWDGFAK
;
A
#
# COMPACT_ATOMS: atom_id res chain seq x y z
N MET A 1 -13.92 -40.66 54.80
CA MET A 1 -12.81 -41.65 54.72
C MET A 1 -11.47 -40.89 54.87
N HIS A 2 -10.31 -41.56 54.89
CA HIS A 2 -8.98 -41.02 55.27
C HIS A 2 -8.69 -39.57 54.81
N ARG A 3 -8.38 -38.59 55.68
CA ARG A 3 -7.20 -38.37 56.58
C ARG A 3 -5.92 -37.91 55.86
N HIS A 4 -5.51 -36.66 56.14
CA HIS A 4 -4.17 -36.01 56.25
C HIS A 4 -4.39 -34.49 55.93
N PHE A 5 -4.11 -33.44 56.74
CA PHE A 5 -3.09 -33.08 57.76
C PHE A 5 -1.66 -33.04 57.19
N ARG A 6 -0.89 -31.92 57.16
CA ARG A 6 -0.89 -30.59 57.87
C ARG A 6 -0.45 -29.43 56.92
N LEU A 7 -0.72 -28.13 57.14
CA LEU A 7 0.01 -27.10 57.96
C LEU A 7 1.57 -27.14 57.84
N THR A 8 2.42 -26.08 57.84
CA THR A 8 2.40 -24.57 57.79
C THR A 8 3.90 -24.09 57.70
N CYS A 9 4.37 -22.84 57.44
CA CYS A 9 3.79 -21.51 57.17
C CYS A 9 4.80 -20.54 56.48
N SER A 10 4.27 -19.56 55.73
CA SER A 10 4.55 -18.10 55.68
C SER A 10 5.89 -17.41 56.06
N ALA A 11 6.19 -16.33 55.29
CA ALA A 11 6.70 -14.98 55.69
C ALA A 11 8.19 -14.57 55.58
N PHE A 12 8.44 -13.52 54.76
CA PHE A 12 9.50 -12.46 54.82
C PHE A 12 11.01 -12.88 54.79
N ALA A 13 11.99 -12.08 54.36
CA ALA A 13 12.10 -10.60 54.26
C ALA A 13 13.03 -10.09 53.12
N ILE A 14 13.32 -8.79 53.13
CA ILE A 14 14.12 -7.99 52.16
C ILE A 14 15.62 -7.98 52.54
N LEU A 15 16.54 -7.93 51.56
CA LEU A 15 17.79 -7.16 51.71
C LEU A 15 18.38 -6.65 50.37
N THR A 16 18.96 -5.45 50.40
CA THR A 16 19.70 -4.80 49.31
C THR A 16 21.16 -4.65 49.72
N LEU A 17 22.12 -4.79 48.80
CA LEU A 17 23.52 -4.39 49.05
C LEU A 17 24.28 -4.04 47.76
N LEU A 18 25.09 -2.99 47.82
CA LEU A 18 26.11 -2.64 46.82
C LEU A 18 27.46 -3.22 47.25
N SER A 19 28.34 -3.51 46.29
CA SER A 19 29.74 -3.07 46.36
C SER A 19 30.36 -3.01 44.95
N ALA A 20 31.57 -2.46 44.83
CA ALA A 20 32.23 -2.12 43.57
C ALA A 20 33.69 -2.63 43.51
N CYS A 21 34.44 -2.12 42.52
CA CYS A 21 35.83 -2.42 42.16
C CYS A 21 36.04 -3.76 41.42
N GLY A 22 36.78 -3.81 40.30
CA GLY A 22 37.33 -2.72 39.46
C GLY A 22 38.53 -3.15 38.61
N GLY A 23 38.97 -2.28 37.68
CA GLY A 23 40.35 -2.27 37.17
C GLY A 23 40.61 -2.66 35.70
N GLY A 24 41.05 -1.67 34.89
CA GLY A 24 41.98 -1.84 33.76
C GLY A 24 41.44 -2.37 32.42
N GLY A 25 42.17 -2.10 31.33
CA GLY A 25 41.89 -2.69 30.00
C GLY A 25 41.93 -1.72 28.81
N GLU A 26 43.05 -1.03 28.63
CA GLU A 26 43.32 -0.13 27.49
C GLU A 26 43.36 -0.87 26.13
N GLN A 27 42.70 -0.36 25.08
CA GLN A 27 43.26 -0.06 23.73
C GLN A 27 42.27 -0.12 22.52
N ASN A 28 42.45 0.86 21.62
CA ASN A 28 42.36 0.80 20.14
C ASN A 28 41.15 0.17 19.40
N GLY A 29 40.33 1.03 18.78
CA GLY A 29 40.65 1.41 17.38
C GLY A 29 39.82 0.87 16.19
N LYS A 30 38.68 1.51 15.89
CA LYS A 30 38.13 1.74 14.52
C LYS A 30 37.55 0.50 13.76
N PRO A 31 36.94 0.61 12.54
CA PRO A 31 35.54 0.19 12.42
C PRO A 31 35.13 -0.66 11.18
N ALA A 32 33.87 -1.13 11.22
CA ALA A 32 32.90 -1.28 10.12
C ALA A 32 33.30 -1.91 8.76
N GLY A 33 32.59 -2.98 8.42
CA GLY A 33 32.51 -3.67 7.11
C GLY A 33 32.00 -5.10 7.33
N ASP A 34 31.12 -5.70 6.54
CA ASP A 34 30.34 -5.21 5.39
C ASP A 34 28.93 -5.82 5.41
N ALA A 35 27.96 -5.14 4.79
CA ALA A 35 26.65 -5.71 4.52
C ALA A 35 26.68 -6.49 3.20
N THR A 36 26.60 -7.82 3.26
CA THR A 36 26.66 -8.68 2.07
C THR A 36 25.41 -8.54 1.20
N ASN A 37 25.60 -8.01 -0.02
CA ASN A 37 24.57 -8.01 -1.06
C ASN A 37 24.19 -9.45 -1.44
N ILE A 38 22.90 -9.77 -1.38
CA ILE A 38 22.37 -11.00 -1.98
C ILE A 38 22.20 -10.75 -3.48
N ALA A 39 23.21 -11.13 -4.26
CA ALA A 39 23.09 -11.24 -5.70
C ALA A 39 22.24 -12.47 -6.07
N ILE A 40 21.24 -12.29 -6.94
CA ILE A 40 20.50 -13.41 -7.54
C ILE A 40 21.24 -13.81 -8.82
N GLU A 41 22.21 -14.72 -8.69
CA GLU A 41 22.79 -15.39 -9.86
C GLU A 41 21.81 -16.43 -10.43
N ASN A 42 21.74 -16.53 -11.75
CA ASN A 42 20.76 -17.34 -12.46
C ASN A 42 21.43 -18.13 -13.61
N THR A 43 22.11 -19.21 -13.26
CA THR A 43 22.99 -19.99 -14.15
C THR A 43 22.77 -21.50 -14.00
N GLY A 44 21.51 -21.94 -14.04
CA GLY A 44 21.15 -23.36 -14.06
C GLY A 44 21.50 -24.05 -15.38
N THR A 45 22.69 -24.65 -15.48
CA THR A 45 23.09 -25.48 -16.63
C THR A 45 22.46 -26.87 -16.56
N ALA A 46 21.73 -27.27 -17.60
CA ALA A 46 21.13 -28.59 -17.69
C ALA A 46 22.11 -29.64 -18.28
N PRO A 47 22.16 -30.87 -17.74
CA PRO A 47 22.95 -31.95 -18.34
C PRO A 47 22.24 -32.56 -19.57
N PRO A 48 22.98 -33.10 -20.55
CA PRO A 48 22.39 -33.72 -21.74
C PRO A 48 21.83 -35.12 -21.44
N VAL A 49 20.65 -35.42 -21.96
CA VAL A 49 20.08 -36.78 -21.99
C VAL A 49 20.47 -37.47 -23.30
N ALA A 50 21.12 -38.63 -23.20
CA ALA A 50 21.52 -39.42 -24.36
C ALA A 50 20.34 -40.21 -24.96
N ALA A 51 20.39 -40.48 -26.28
CA ALA A 51 19.31 -41.13 -27.01
C ALA A 51 19.69 -42.51 -27.56
N THR A 52 19.03 -43.56 -27.06
CA THR A 52 18.79 -44.88 -27.67
C THR A 52 17.43 -45.38 -27.14
N GLY A 53 16.67 -46.26 -27.80
CA GLY A 53 16.82 -46.84 -29.14
C GLY A 53 15.92 -48.08 -29.29
N ASN A 54 15.22 -48.20 -30.43
CA ASN A 54 14.37 -49.32 -30.89
C ASN A 54 12.88 -49.38 -30.49
N SER A 55 12.10 -49.80 -31.48
CA SER A 55 10.71 -50.30 -31.44
C SER A 55 10.76 -51.85 -31.63
N PRO A 56 9.67 -52.65 -31.52
CA PRO A 56 8.60 -52.62 -32.55
C PRO A 56 7.15 -52.98 -32.13
N SER A 57 6.21 -52.53 -32.96
CA SER A 57 4.98 -53.23 -33.42
C SER A 57 3.97 -53.86 -32.44
N ALA A 58 2.84 -53.17 -32.23
CA ALA A 58 1.44 -53.66 -32.35
C ALA A 58 0.50 -52.46 -32.05
N GLY A 59 -0.72 -52.31 -32.58
CA GLY A 59 -1.51 -53.20 -33.44
C GLY A 59 -2.98 -53.12 -33.04
N GLY A 60 -3.74 -52.12 -33.50
CA GLY A 60 -5.13 -51.91 -33.09
C GLY A 60 -5.85 -50.86 -33.94
N SER A 61 -6.92 -51.27 -34.62
CA SER A 61 -7.71 -50.47 -35.56
C SER A 61 -9.08 -50.09 -35.00
N VAL A 62 -9.49 -48.83 -35.19
CA VAL A 62 -10.88 -48.35 -35.02
C VAL A 62 -11.19 -47.38 -36.18
N PRO A 63 -12.33 -47.49 -36.88
CA PRO A 63 -12.58 -46.73 -38.12
C PRO A 63 -13.37 -45.41 -37.92
N GLY A 64 -13.12 -44.48 -38.85
CA GLY A 64 -14.13 -43.69 -39.60
C GLY A 64 -15.22 -42.92 -38.85
N GLY A 65 -15.21 -41.59 -39.00
CA GLY A 65 -16.30 -40.70 -38.60
C GLY A 65 -16.10 -39.27 -39.12
N ASP A 66 -16.49 -39.01 -40.36
CA ASP A 66 -16.33 -37.69 -41.01
C ASP A 66 -17.25 -36.61 -40.43
N SER A 67 -16.77 -35.36 -40.42
CA SER A 67 -17.59 -34.20 -40.80
C SER A 67 -16.74 -32.94 -41.04
N ALA A 68 -17.27 -32.03 -41.88
CA ALA A 68 -16.65 -30.76 -42.25
C ALA A 68 -16.45 -29.81 -41.05
N GLY A 69 -15.54 -28.83 -41.06
CA GLY A 69 -14.73 -28.34 -42.18
C GLY A 69 -15.00 -26.85 -42.42
N LEU A 70 -14.05 -25.99 -42.02
CA LEU A 70 -14.08 -24.55 -42.26
C LEU A 70 -12.72 -24.09 -42.77
N SER A 71 -12.72 -23.43 -43.93
CA SER A 71 -11.54 -22.83 -44.56
C SER A 71 -11.15 -21.51 -43.90
N ASN A 72 -9.87 -21.30 -43.65
CA ASN A 72 -9.32 -20.00 -43.25
C ASN A 72 -8.18 -19.63 -44.23
N PRO A 73 -8.24 -18.50 -44.96
CA PRO A 73 -7.23 -18.14 -45.95
C PRO A 73 -5.90 -17.75 -45.27
N GLY A 74 -4.78 -18.11 -45.90
CA GLY A 74 -3.46 -17.90 -45.33
C GLY A 74 -2.93 -16.46 -45.48
N ALA A 75 -2.06 -16.07 -44.56
CA ALA A 75 -1.18 -14.91 -44.67
C ALA A 75 0.28 -15.37 -44.56
N THR A 76 1.09 -15.15 -45.60
CA THR A 76 2.48 -15.57 -45.66
C THR A 76 3.39 -14.61 -44.90
N ALA A 77 4.11 -15.10 -43.90
CA ALA A 77 5.15 -14.33 -43.21
C ALA A 77 6.50 -14.44 -43.93
N GLY A 78 7.06 -13.30 -44.36
CA GLY A 78 8.46 -13.20 -44.82
C GLY A 78 9.38 -12.73 -43.68
N PRO A 79 10.60 -13.27 -43.54
CA PRO A 79 11.51 -12.90 -42.45
C PRO A 79 12.22 -11.56 -42.72
N GLY A 80 11.83 -10.51 -41.98
CA GLY A 80 12.57 -9.25 -41.93
C GLY A 80 13.65 -9.26 -40.87
N SER A 81 14.91 -9.06 -41.25
CA SER A 81 16.06 -9.01 -40.34
C SER A 81 16.10 -7.73 -39.51
N ILE A 82 16.19 -7.84 -38.18
CA ILE A 82 16.41 -6.69 -37.28
C ILE A 82 17.93 -6.51 -37.09
N ALA A 83 18.44 -5.32 -37.45
CA ALA A 83 19.83 -4.95 -37.18
C ALA A 83 20.02 -4.50 -35.72
N GLN A 84 21.16 -4.87 -35.12
CA GLN A 84 21.58 -4.30 -33.84
C GLN A 84 22.08 -2.86 -34.05
N ALA A 85 21.66 -1.94 -33.18
CA ALA A 85 22.22 -0.59 -33.09
C ALA A 85 22.98 -0.43 -31.78
N SER A 86 24.28 -0.16 -31.87
CA SER A 86 25.16 0.00 -30.72
C SER A 86 25.03 1.40 -30.10
N ALA A 87 24.95 1.50 -28.78
CA ALA A 87 25.04 2.78 -28.06
C ALA A 87 26.52 3.04 -27.65
N PRO A 88 27.07 4.24 -27.89
CA PRO A 88 28.42 4.59 -27.44
C PRO A 88 28.45 4.98 -25.95
N ALA A 89 29.54 4.67 -25.27
CA ALA A 89 29.79 5.14 -23.91
C ALA A 89 30.36 6.57 -23.91
N ALA A 90 30.04 7.35 -22.89
CA ALA A 90 30.63 8.67 -22.63
C ALA A 90 31.08 8.77 -21.17
N SER A 91 32.32 9.20 -20.96
CA SER A 91 32.97 9.37 -19.65
C SER A 91 32.94 10.84 -19.19
N GLY A 92 32.88 11.09 -17.88
CA GLY A 92 32.98 12.46 -17.34
C GLY A 92 33.09 12.53 -15.82
N THR A 93 34.33 12.61 -15.31
CA THR A 93 34.64 13.08 -13.94
C THR A 93 34.76 14.61 -13.93
N PRO A 94 34.52 15.28 -12.79
CA PRO A 94 35.66 15.85 -12.05
C PRO A 94 35.50 15.77 -10.51
N ALA A 95 36.44 16.36 -9.76
CA ALA A 95 36.58 16.24 -8.30
C ALA A 95 36.91 17.58 -7.59
N GLY A 96 36.82 17.58 -6.25
CA GLY A 96 37.12 18.68 -5.32
C GLY A 96 36.05 18.74 -4.21
N SER A 97 36.32 18.49 -2.92
CA SER A 97 37.09 19.30 -1.93
C SER A 97 36.37 20.62 -1.57
N THR A 98 36.33 21.11 -0.32
CA THR A 98 37.33 21.07 0.79
C THR A 98 36.70 20.86 2.21
N GLN A 99 37.51 21.03 3.28
CA GLN A 99 37.17 20.80 4.70
C GLN A 99 36.86 22.10 5.49
N GLY A 100 36.13 21.97 6.62
CA GLY A 100 36.07 22.94 7.73
C GLY A 100 34.81 22.79 8.59
N GLY A 101 34.80 22.97 9.93
CA GLY A 101 35.94 23.21 10.83
C GLY A 101 35.59 23.52 12.31
N ASN A 102 35.26 22.48 13.09
CA ASN A 102 35.45 22.33 14.57
C ASN A 102 34.81 23.32 15.60
N ALA A 103 34.53 22.80 16.81
CA ALA A 103 34.26 23.53 18.09
C ALA A 103 32.98 24.42 18.19
N SER A 104 32.38 24.67 19.36
CA SER A 104 32.44 24.09 20.72
C SER A 104 31.22 24.56 21.56
N GLY A 105 31.04 24.04 22.80
CA GLY A 105 30.38 24.80 23.88
C GLY A 105 29.11 24.21 24.53
N SER A 106 29.25 23.78 25.79
CA SER A 106 28.20 23.53 26.80
C SER A 106 28.80 23.97 28.17
N PRO A 107 28.11 24.05 29.34
CA PRO A 107 26.76 23.57 29.68
C PRO A 107 25.95 24.59 30.55
N PHE A 108 25.32 24.10 31.65
CA PHE A 108 24.42 24.73 32.65
C PHE A 108 22.92 24.76 32.30
N ALA A 109 21.97 24.53 33.22
CA ALA A 109 21.98 23.77 34.50
C ALA A 109 20.51 23.46 34.91
N ALA A 110 20.30 22.53 35.86
CA ALA A 110 18.96 22.09 36.28
C ALA A 110 18.54 22.65 37.66
N ALA A 111 17.22 22.76 37.87
CA ALA A 111 16.61 22.96 39.20
C ALA A 111 15.23 22.28 39.28
N ASN A 112 14.97 21.58 40.39
CA ASN A 112 13.63 21.16 40.82
C ASN A 112 12.97 22.35 41.60
N THR A 113 11.78 22.33 42.21
CA THR A 113 11.06 21.29 43.00
C THR A 113 9.55 21.69 43.13
N PRO A 114 8.66 21.17 44.03
CA PRO A 114 7.31 20.80 43.58
C PRO A 114 6.11 21.43 44.32
N GLY A 115 4.90 21.17 43.82
CA GLY A 115 3.62 21.36 44.53
C GLY A 115 2.43 21.11 43.58
N GLY A 116 1.31 20.51 44.01
CA GLY A 116 0.97 19.90 45.30
C GLY A 116 -0.22 18.92 45.14
N MET A 117 -0.56 18.17 46.19
CA MET A 117 -1.66 17.20 46.15
C MET A 117 -3.03 17.87 46.36
N ALA A 118 -4.06 17.33 45.71
CA ALA A 118 -5.47 17.56 46.05
C ALA A 118 -6.22 16.21 46.03
N THR A 119 -7.14 16.00 46.96
CA THR A 119 -7.67 14.66 47.30
C THR A 119 -9.15 14.47 47.02
N THR A 120 -9.48 13.29 46.47
CA THR A 120 -10.71 12.50 46.69
C THR A 120 -12.08 13.16 46.52
N SER A 121 -12.87 12.60 45.58
CA SER A 121 -14.21 12.05 45.89
C SER A 121 -14.63 11.01 44.84
N PRO A 122 -15.37 9.95 45.20
CA PRO A 122 -15.78 8.89 44.28
C PRO A 122 -17.06 9.27 43.52
N ILE A 123 -17.09 8.98 42.21
CA ILE A 123 -18.33 9.03 41.41
C ILE A 123 -18.96 7.63 41.42
N ALA A 124 -20.27 7.57 41.69
CA ALA A 124 -20.99 6.31 41.85
C ALA A 124 -21.20 5.57 40.51
N THR A 125 -20.98 4.26 40.50
CA THR A 125 -21.27 3.37 39.37
C THR A 125 -22.77 3.11 39.25
N THR A 126 -23.45 3.84 38.36
CA THR A 126 -24.77 3.46 37.85
C THR A 126 -24.61 2.45 36.71
N GLY A 127 -25.35 1.34 36.76
CA GLY A 127 -25.20 0.23 35.81
C GLY A 127 -25.64 0.59 34.38
N TYR A 128 -24.73 0.43 33.42
CA TYR A 128 -25.03 0.60 32.00
C TYR A 128 -25.57 -0.70 31.41
N THR A 129 -26.89 -0.84 31.33
CA THR A 129 -27.55 -1.95 30.64
C THR A 129 -27.55 -1.67 29.13
N PRO A 130 -26.83 -2.43 28.28
CA PRO A 130 -26.78 -2.16 26.85
C PRO A 130 -28.13 -2.52 26.19
N SER A 131 -28.98 -1.52 25.99
CA SER A 131 -30.16 -1.65 25.14
C SER A 131 -29.74 -1.86 23.68
N ALA A 132 -30.39 -2.79 22.98
CA ALA A 132 -30.14 -3.07 21.57
C ALA A 132 -30.70 -1.94 20.70
N GLY A 133 -29.96 -0.83 20.59
CA GLY A 133 -30.30 0.30 19.74
C GLY A 133 -30.41 -0.13 18.27
N GLN A 134 -31.54 0.18 17.63
CA GLN A 134 -31.72 -0.03 16.20
C GLN A 134 -30.70 0.81 15.41
N GLY A 135 -30.24 0.28 14.28
CA GLY A 135 -29.25 0.93 13.42
C GLY A 135 -29.81 2.19 12.74
N GLY A 136 -29.74 3.32 13.44
CA GLY A 136 -29.95 4.64 12.86
C GLY A 136 -28.85 4.93 11.85
N THR A 137 -29.20 4.95 10.57
CA THR A 137 -28.31 5.41 9.50
C THR A 137 -27.98 6.88 9.76
N ALA A 138 -26.71 7.17 10.08
CA ALA A 138 -26.25 8.54 10.24
C ALA A 138 -26.51 9.30 8.94
N ALA A 139 -27.36 10.34 9.01
CA ALA A 139 -27.70 11.14 7.83
C ALA A 139 -26.42 11.79 7.29
N ALA A 140 -26.05 11.47 6.05
CA ALA A 140 -24.86 12.02 5.44
C ALA A 140 -24.99 13.55 5.36
N VAL A 141 -24.07 14.25 6.00
CA VAL A 141 -23.92 15.70 5.81
C VAL A 141 -23.61 15.92 4.34
N PRO A 142 -24.39 16.72 3.59
CA PRO A 142 -24.14 16.94 2.18
C PRO A 142 -22.80 17.66 2.04
N ALA A 143 -21.80 16.97 1.50
CA ALA A 143 -20.51 17.57 1.22
C ALA A 143 -20.69 18.69 0.20
N THR A 144 -20.31 19.92 0.56
CA THR A 144 -20.11 20.97 -0.43
C THR A 144 -18.90 20.58 -1.28
N GLY A 145 -19.16 20.10 -2.49
CA GLY A 145 -18.13 19.65 -3.42
C GLY A 145 -16.97 20.64 -3.55
N CYS A 146 -15.76 20.11 -3.59
CA CYS A 146 -14.54 20.89 -3.59
C CYS A 146 -14.47 21.83 -4.79
N PRO A 147 -13.88 23.03 -4.64
CA PRO A 147 -13.73 23.97 -5.75
C PRO A 147 -12.96 23.29 -6.89
N GLY A 148 -13.64 23.12 -8.02
CA GLY A 148 -13.12 22.53 -9.24
C GLY A 148 -13.36 23.45 -10.42
N THR A 149 -12.32 23.61 -11.25
CA THR A 149 -12.31 24.49 -12.42
C THR A 149 -12.18 23.72 -13.74
N LEU A 150 -12.03 22.40 -13.67
CA LEU A 150 -11.94 21.51 -14.82
C LEU A 150 -13.25 20.69 -14.93
N SER A 151 -13.19 19.62 -15.72
CA SER A 151 -14.17 18.54 -15.68
C SER A 151 -13.43 17.23 -15.41
N PRO A 152 -14.07 16.25 -14.75
CA PRO A 152 -13.48 14.92 -14.61
C PRO A 152 -13.17 14.30 -15.98
N PRO A 153 -12.20 13.37 -16.07
CA PRO A 153 -11.76 12.79 -17.34
C PRO A 153 -12.90 12.22 -18.17
N SER A 154 -13.06 12.75 -19.39
CA SER A 154 -14.12 12.33 -20.33
C SER A 154 -13.80 11.07 -21.11
N ASN A 155 -12.56 10.59 -21.05
CA ASN A 155 -12.10 9.37 -21.70
C ASN A 155 -10.99 8.68 -20.89
N ALA A 156 -10.83 7.37 -21.10
CA ALA A 156 -9.95 6.55 -20.28
C ALA A 156 -8.44 6.81 -20.47
N SER A 157 -8.02 7.57 -21.49
CA SER A 157 -6.62 7.67 -21.92
C SER A 157 -6.05 9.10 -21.91
N SER A 158 -6.81 10.09 -21.43
CA SER A 158 -6.38 11.48 -21.36
C SER A 158 -6.76 12.10 -20.02
N LEU A 159 -5.85 12.89 -19.44
CA LEU A 159 -6.03 13.53 -18.14
C LEU A 159 -5.63 15.00 -18.17
N ASN A 160 -6.55 15.89 -17.80
CA ASN A 160 -6.20 17.25 -17.42
C ASN A 160 -5.98 17.28 -15.90
N THR A 161 -4.83 17.80 -15.47
CA THR A 161 -4.44 17.85 -14.04
C THR A 161 -4.58 19.27 -13.50
N ARG A 162 -4.94 19.41 -12.22
CA ARG A 162 -4.79 20.67 -11.48
C ARG A 162 -3.30 21.01 -11.31
N ALA A 163 -2.54 19.99 -10.90
CA ALA A 163 -1.09 20.02 -10.81
C ALA A 163 -0.48 18.63 -11.05
N ALA A 164 0.76 18.62 -11.50
CA ALA A 164 1.68 17.49 -11.43
C ALA A 164 3.07 18.03 -11.06
N THR A 165 3.68 17.53 -9.99
CA THR A 165 4.87 18.14 -9.37
C THR A 165 5.78 17.09 -8.75
N TYR A 166 7.08 17.36 -8.73
CA TYR A 166 7.98 16.69 -7.79
C TYR A 166 7.80 17.24 -6.37
N LEU A 167 8.26 16.48 -5.38
CA LEU A 167 8.26 16.82 -3.96
C LEU A 167 9.60 16.39 -3.33
N GLY A 168 10.29 17.35 -2.71
CA GLY A 168 11.60 17.15 -2.08
C GLY A 168 12.78 17.64 -2.93
N MET A 169 13.96 17.73 -2.32
CA MET A 169 15.23 18.19 -2.91
C MET A 169 16.42 17.28 -2.57
N GLY A 170 16.17 16.05 -2.09
CA GLY A 170 17.19 15.02 -1.88
C GLY A 170 17.24 13.96 -2.97
N ALA A 171 18.06 12.94 -2.71
CA ALA A 171 18.31 11.81 -3.61
C ALA A 171 17.49 10.54 -3.28
N GLN A 172 16.70 10.56 -2.21
CA GLN A 172 15.92 9.42 -1.72
C GLN A 172 14.50 9.83 -1.29
N ASP A 173 13.93 10.85 -1.95
CA ASP A 173 12.61 11.37 -1.59
C ASP A 173 11.50 10.49 -2.17
N GLU A 174 10.40 10.34 -1.44
CA GLU A 174 9.34 9.39 -1.76
C GLU A 174 7.99 9.92 -1.31
N ALA A 175 6.99 9.98 -2.20
CA ALA A 175 5.60 10.23 -1.81
C ALA A 175 4.88 8.88 -1.65
N ASN A 176 4.58 8.50 -0.40
CA ASN A 176 4.07 7.18 -0.04
C ASN A 176 2.56 7.13 0.20
N ALA A 177 2.02 8.21 0.76
CA ALA A 177 0.62 8.31 1.15
C ALA A 177 0.01 9.61 0.64
N VAL A 178 -1.29 9.57 0.31
CA VAL A 178 -2.06 10.78 -0.01
C VAL A 178 -3.48 10.62 0.53
N GLU A 179 -4.02 11.70 1.09
CA GLU A 179 -5.39 11.79 1.59
C GLU A 179 -6.01 13.15 1.23
N ILE A 180 -7.35 13.23 1.27
CA ILE A 180 -8.11 14.45 0.96
C ILE A 180 -9.03 14.80 2.13
N ASP A 181 -8.79 15.98 2.71
CA ASP A 181 -9.54 16.53 3.84
C ASP A 181 -10.89 17.11 3.38
N THR A 182 -11.87 17.26 4.29
CA THR A 182 -13.22 17.78 3.95
C THR A 182 -13.21 19.27 3.61
N ASN A 183 -12.18 20.00 4.05
CA ASN A 183 -11.84 21.35 3.56
C ASN A 183 -11.08 21.34 2.21
N CYS A 184 -10.98 20.19 1.55
CA CYS A 184 -10.34 19.96 0.26
C CYS A 184 -8.82 20.17 0.24
N SER A 185 -8.16 20.35 1.39
CA SER A 185 -6.71 20.23 1.46
C SER A 185 -6.27 18.83 1.07
N LEU A 186 -5.17 18.72 0.34
CA LEU A 186 -4.49 17.44 0.15
C LEU A 186 -3.48 17.26 1.29
N LEU A 187 -3.40 16.07 1.86
CA LEU A 187 -2.30 15.66 2.73
C LEU A 187 -1.44 14.66 1.98
N VAL A 188 -0.12 14.87 1.92
CA VAL A 188 0.81 13.96 1.24
C VAL A 188 1.91 13.54 2.20
N GLY A 189 1.94 12.25 2.56
CA GLY A 189 2.91 11.66 3.47
C GLY A 189 4.08 11.01 2.72
N GLY A 190 5.30 11.21 3.20
CA GLY A 190 6.48 10.64 2.56
C GLY A 190 7.81 10.95 3.25
N ARG A 191 8.88 10.91 2.45
CA ARG A 191 10.19 11.51 2.77
C ARG A 191 10.43 12.69 1.83
N PHE A 192 10.63 13.87 2.39
CA PHE A 192 10.88 15.12 1.66
C PHE A 192 12.04 15.87 2.33
N THR A 193 13.25 15.60 1.86
CA THR A 193 14.51 16.16 2.37
C THR A 193 14.92 17.42 1.60
N GLY A 194 15.81 18.22 2.19
CA GLY A 194 16.40 19.40 1.54
C GLY A 194 15.47 20.60 1.33
N THR A 195 14.20 20.54 1.75
CA THR A 195 13.26 21.66 1.66
C THR A 195 12.11 21.54 2.67
N ASP A 196 11.70 22.68 3.24
CA ASP A 196 10.43 22.88 3.97
C ASP A 196 9.49 23.82 3.20
N PHE A 197 9.70 24.01 1.89
CA PHE A 197 8.83 24.78 0.99
C PHE A 197 8.55 26.22 1.47
N ALA A 198 9.58 26.87 2.06
CA ALA A 198 9.50 28.18 2.71
C ALA A 198 8.43 28.28 3.83
N ARG A 199 8.12 27.17 4.50
CA ARG A 199 7.30 27.12 5.72
C ARG A 199 8.15 26.81 6.95
N THR A 200 7.71 27.30 8.10
CA THR A 200 8.17 26.78 9.40
C THR A 200 7.55 25.39 9.60
N ALA A 201 8.40 24.36 9.70
CA ALA A 201 7.95 23.01 9.99
C ALA A 201 7.45 22.87 11.44
N VAL A 202 6.65 21.82 11.70
CA VAL A 202 6.17 21.47 13.04
C VAL A 202 6.48 20.00 13.33
N ASP A 203 7.34 19.73 14.30
CA ASP A 203 7.71 18.39 14.73
C ASP A 203 6.67 17.77 15.66
N LEU A 204 6.18 16.56 15.33
CA LEU A 204 5.27 15.79 16.20
C LEU A 204 5.99 14.65 16.93
N ILE A 205 6.79 13.88 16.18
CA ILE A 205 7.65 12.79 16.67
C ILE A 205 8.91 12.65 15.81
N GLY A 206 10.00 12.19 16.42
CA GLY A 206 11.26 11.86 15.73
C GLY A 206 12.16 13.05 15.38
N GLY A 207 11.61 14.25 15.11
CA GLY A 207 12.40 15.47 14.87
C GLY A 207 13.32 15.40 13.64
N GLY A 208 12.97 14.57 12.65
CA GLY A 208 13.82 14.26 11.52
C GLY A 208 13.54 15.17 10.31
N THR A 209 14.59 15.59 9.61
CA THR A 209 14.50 16.39 8.37
C THR A 209 14.03 15.61 7.14
N GLY A 210 13.62 14.35 7.32
CA GLY A 210 13.20 13.43 6.26
C GLY A 210 11.70 13.21 6.20
N GLY A 211 11.13 12.57 7.22
CA GLY A 211 9.73 12.16 7.23
C GLY A 211 8.80 13.35 7.41
N ALA A 212 7.81 13.50 6.53
CA ALA A 212 6.83 14.58 6.65
C ALA A 212 5.47 14.24 6.05
N VAL A 213 4.44 14.93 6.56
CA VAL A 213 3.16 15.15 5.89
C VAL A 213 3.11 16.61 5.43
N LEU A 214 2.92 16.82 4.13
CA LEU A 214 2.70 18.12 3.52
C LEU A 214 1.19 18.37 3.44
N ARG A 215 0.69 19.44 4.06
CA ARG A 215 -0.69 19.93 3.82
C ARG A 215 -0.64 20.93 2.66
N LEU A 216 -1.42 20.69 1.62
CA LEU A 216 -1.49 21.46 0.38
C LEU A 216 -2.90 22.01 0.17
N ASN A 217 -3.04 23.04 -0.66
CA ASN A 217 -4.35 23.50 -1.17
C ASN A 217 -5.00 22.48 -2.15
N ALA A 218 -6.28 22.67 -2.44
CA ALA A 218 -7.09 21.78 -3.30
C ALA A 218 -6.65 21.67 -4.77
N SER A 219 -5.66 22.45 -5.20
CA SER A 219 -5.02 22.35 -6.52
C SER A 219 -3.68 21.63 -6.49
N GLY A 220 -3.09 21.38 -5.31
CA GLY A 220 -1.72 20.86 -5.17
C GLY A 220 -0.61 21.88 -5.50
N THR A 221 -0.95 23.17 -5.60
CA THR A 221 -0.05 24.24 -6.07
C THR A 221 0.48 25.15 -4.95
N THR A 222 0.14 24.91 -3.69
CA THR A 222 0.63 25.69 -2.54
C THR A 222 0.71 24.83 -1.29
N VAL A 223 1.90 24.73 -0.70
CA VAL A 223 2.09 24.14 0.64
C VAL A 223 1.55 25.10 1.68
N LEU A 224 0.65 24.59 2.53
CA LEU A 224 0.01 25.31 3.63
C LEU A 224 0.73 25.04 4.96
N ALA A 225 1.17 23.79 5.20
CA ALA A 225 1.95 23.40 6.36
C ALA A 225 2.88 22.21 6.05
N VAL A 226 3.98 22.11 6.80
CA VAL A 226 4.91 20.97 6.79
C VAL A 226 4.94 20.37 8.20
N ILE A 227 4.56 19.11 8.32
CA ILE A 227 4.41 18.39 9.58
C ILE A 227 5.49 17.31 9.62
N ARG A 228 6.48 17.42 10.50
CA ARG A 228 7.66 16.55 10.55
C ARG A 228 7.43 15.36 11.49
N VAL A 229 7.66 14.16 10.95
CA VAL A 229 7.30 12.86 11.54
C VAL A 229 8.34 11.82 11.15
N GLY A 230 9.36 11.62 12.00
CA GLY A 230 10.41 10.62 11.78
C GLY A 230 11.35 10.89 10.59
N GLY A 231 11.99 9.84 10.09
CA GLY A 231 12.82 9.84 8.87
C GLY A 231 12.05 9.39 7.61
N LEU A 232 10.88 8.77 7.79
CA LEU A 232 9.98 8.32 6.74
C LEU A 232 8.54 8.25 7.25
N VAL A 233 7.60 8.89 6.56
CA VAL A 233 6.17 8.56 6.67
C VAL A 233 5.85 7.41 5.70
N SER A 234 5.33 6.31 6.27
CA SER A 234 5.01 5.06 5.57
C SER A 234 3.59 5.04 5.02
N ASP A 235 2.65 5.65 5.74
CA ASP A 235 1.20 5.60 5.49
C ASP A 235 0.48 6.71 6.26
N LEU A 236 -0.74 7.07 5.83
CA LEU A 236 -1.56 8.16 6.38
C LEU A 236 -3.04 7.84 6.21
N ALA A 237 -3.86 8.12 7.23
CA ALA A 237 -5.32 8.06 7.15
C ALA A 237 -5.99 9.27 7.80
N LEU A 238 -7.16 9.66 7.30
CA LEU A 238 -7.97 10.78 7.81
C LEU A 238 -9.29 10.33 8.43
N ARG A 239 -9.62 10.94 9.58
CA ARG A 239 -10.97 10.93 10.17
C ARG A 239 -11.81 12.03 9.52
N ARG A 240 -12.79 11.67 8.72
CA ARG A 240 -13.50 12.58 7.80
C ARG A 240 -14.37 13.59 8.56
N ALA A 241 -14.91 13.21 9.71
CA ALA A 241 -15.79 14.05 10.52
C ALA A 241 -15.12 15.29 11.12
N ASN A 242 -13.78 15.31 11.27
CA ASN A 242 -13.08 16.45 11.90
C ASN A 242 -11.68 16.77 11.36
N GLY A 243 -11.13 15.97 10.43
CA GLY A 243 -9.81 16.16 9.84
C GLY A 243 -8.64 15.69 10.72
N ASP A 244 -8.89 15.01 11.86
CA ASP A 244 -7.81 14.37 12.64
C ASP A 244 -7.10 13.33 11.76
N MET A 245 -5.76 13.30 11.82
CA MET A 245 -4.91 12.48 10.95
C MET A 245 -4.11 11.47 11.75
N ALA A 246 -4.13 10.21 11.31
CA ALA A 246 -3.31 9.14 11.86
C ALA A 246 -2.13 8.85 10.91
N ILE A 247 -0.90 8.89 11.42
CA ILE A 247 0.33 8.87 10.63
C ILE A 247 1.20 7.69 11.07
N ALA A 248 1.60 6.83 10.13
CA ALA A 248 2.56 5.75 10.35
C ALA A 248 3.96 6.17 9.89
N SER A 249 4.96 5.92 10.73
CA SER A 249 6.35 6.31 10.46
C SER A 249 7.36 5.31 11.01
N ASP A 250 8.62 5.48 10.64
CA ASP A 250 9.76 4.81 11.28
C ASP A 250 9.89 5.11 12.78
N ALA A 251 9.39 6.25 13.24
CA ALA A 251 9.28 6.64 14.66
C ALA A 251 8.04 6.06 15.39
N GLY A 252 7.20 5.26 14.71
CA GLY A 252 5.96 4.70 15.24
C GLY A 252 4.71 5.42 14.72
N VAL A 253 3.66 5.48 15.54
CA VAL A 253 2.36 6.09 15.18
C VAL A 253 2.12 7.38 15.97
N VAL A 254 1.54 8.38 15.30
CA VAL A 254 0.97 9.58 15.93
C VAL A 254 -0.43 9.84 15.37
N VAL A 255 -1.37 10.23 16.23
CA VAL A 255 -2.62 10.87 15.81
C VAL A 255 -2.54 12.35 16.14
N ALA A 256 -2.74 13.19 15.13
CA ALA A 256 -2.68 14.64 15.23
C ALA A 256 -4.02 15.29 14.87
N GLY A 257 -4.25 16.48 15.38
CA GLY A 257 -5.37 17.33 15.02
C GLY A 257 -5.31 17.78 13.57
N ALA A 258 -6.47 18.18 13.02
CA ALA A 258 -6.56 18.76 11.68
C ALA A 258 -5.61 19.97 11.45
N ASP A 259 -5.24 20.68 12.52
CA ASP A 259 -4.26 21.77 12.50
C ASP A 259 -2.85 21.33 12.09
N GLY A 260 -2.54 20.03 12.17
CA GLY A 260 -1.20 19.49 11.95
C GLY A 260 -0.20 19.79 13.07
N LYS A 261 -0.67 20.23 14.25
CA LYS A 261 0.16 20.72 15.37
C LYS A 261 -0.20 20.08 16.70
N THR A 262 -1.48 19.86 16.95
CA THR A 262 -1.98 19.29 18.20
C THR A 262 -1.83 17.77 18.15
N VAL A 263 -0.86 17.20 18.87
CA VAL A 263 -0.82 15.73 19.08
C VAL A 263 -2.02 15.32 19.94
N ARG A 264 -2.89 14.45 19.42
CA ARG A 264 -3.96 13.80 20.20
C ARG A 264 -3.37 12.74 21.12
N TRP A 265 -2.56 11.85 20.54
CA TRP A 265 -1.77 10.84 21.22
C TRP A 265 -0.68 10.29 20.28
N LYS A 266 0.30 9.56 20.82
CA LYS A 266 1.35 8.89 20.05
C LYS A 266 1.77 7.56 20.68
N HIS A 267 2.12 6.59 19.84
CA HIS A 267 2.60 5.27 20.24
C HIS A 267 3.91 4.95 19.52
N THR A 268 5.02 5.07 20.24
CA THR A 268 6.39 4.92 19.71
C THR A 268 7.08 3.62 20.14
N SER A 269 6.46 2.81 21.00
CA SER A 269 7.04 1.55 21.51
C SER A 269 6.76 0.37 20.58
N GLY A 270 7.80 -0.40 20.26
CA GLY A 270 7.74 -1.45 19.23
C GLY A 270 8.25 -1.02 17.84
N GLY A 271 8.76 0.21 17.69
CA GLY A 271 9.47 0.66 16.50
C GLY A 271 8.57 1.10 15.35
N ALA A 272 9.06 0.92 14.13
CA ALA A 272 8.44 1.44 12.90
C ALA A 272 7.04 0.86 12.64
N ALA A 273 6.11 1.75 12.30
CA ALA A 273 4.79 1.38 11.78
C ALA A 273 4.76 1.51 10.25
N GLN A 274 4.16 0.52 9.59
CA GLN A 274 4.12 0.44 8.12
C GLN A 274 2.77 0.88 7.53
N ARG A 275 1.70 0.77 8.33
CA ARG A 275 0.31 1.05 7.93
C ARG A 275 -0.51 1.60 9.09
N VAL A 276 -1.49 2.46 8.78
CA VAL A 276 -2.42 3.00 9.77
C VAL A 276 -3.79 3.33 9.16
N ALA A 277 -4.85 3.12 9.93
CA ALA A 277 -6.20 3.56 9.64
C ALA A 277 -6.85 4.16 10.88
N ILE A 278 -7.80 5.08 10.71
CA ILE A 278 -8.57 5.73 11.79
C ILE A 278 -10.06 5.74 11.43
N ALA A 279 -10.93 5.46 12.41
CA ALA A 279 -12.37 5.40 12.27
C ALA A 279 -13.04 6.74 12.65
N GLU A 280 -14.31 6.91 12.28
CA GLU A 280 -15.06 8.14 12.55
C GLU A 280 -15.40 8.35 14.04
N ASP A 281 -15.30 7.32 14.88
CA ASP A 281 -15.35 7.44 16.34
C ASP A 281 -13.99 7.82 16.98
N GLY A 282 -12.88 7.66 16.24
CA GLY A 282 -11.51 7.97 16.65
C GLY A 282 -10.66 6.77 17.06
N HIS A 283 -11.19 5.54 17.05
CA HIS A 283 -10.34 4.35 17.17
C HIS A 283 -9.36 4.31 16.00
N ALA A 284 -8.13 3.87 16.26
CA ALA A 284 -7.11 3.70 15.22
C ALA A 284 -6.57 2.27 15.20
N ALA A 285 -6.21 1.78 14.02
CA ALA A 285 -5.55 0.50 13.83
C ALA A 285 -4.23 0.69 13.09
N ALA A 286 -3.18 -0.01 13.51
CA ALA A 286 -1.86 0.10 12.89
C ALA A 286 -1.12 -1.23 12.83
N LEU A 287 -0.25 -1.37 11.83
CA LEU A 287 0.66 -2.52 11.69
C LEU A 287 2.08 -2.15 12.13
N PHE A 288 2.64 -3.00 13.00
CA PHE A 288 4.04 -3.01 13.41
C PHE A 288 4.64 -4.37 13.01
N GLY A 289 5.24 -4.44 11.82
CA GLY A 289 5.64 -5.68 11.18
C GLY A 289 4.44 -6.59 10.92
N LYS A 290 4.42 -7.78 11.54
CA LYS A 290 3.31 -8.74 11.48
C LYS A 290 2.35 -8.64 12.67
N THR A 291 2.30 -7.49 13.34
CA THR A 291 1.48 -7.28 14.53
C THR A 291 0.49 -6.15 14.32
N LEU A 292 -0.80 -6.49 14.37
CA LEU A 292 -1.89 -5.52 14.47
C LEU A 292 -1.95 -4.97 15.90
N ARG A 293 -2.11 -3.65 16.02
CA ARG A 293 -2.57 -2.98 17.23
C ARG A 293 -3.81 -2.17 16.94
N VAL A 294 -4.78 -2.20 17.86
CA VAL A 294 -5.94 -1.30 17.85
C VAL A 294 -5.90 -0.44 19.10
N PHE A 295 -6.13 0.86 18.91
CA PHE A 295 -6.11 1.89 19.95
C PHE A 295 -7.49 2.55 20.05
N ASP A 296 -7.87 2.99 21.24
CA ASP A 296 -9.03 3.86 21.43
C ASP A 296 -8.74 5.33 21.06
N PRO A 297 -9.76 6.22 21.05
CA PRO A 297 -9.55 7.64 20.75
C PRO A 297 -8.59 8.38 21.70
N GLN A 298 -8.25 7.77 22.86
CA GLN A 298 -7.30 8.26 23.85
C GLN A 298 -5.90 7.61 23.71
N GLY A 299 -5.68 6.81 22.66
CA GLY A 299 -4.41 6.15 22.36
C GLY A 299 -4.09 4.95 23.25
N GLN A 300 -5.05 4.45 24.04
CA GLN A 300 -4.83 3.25 24.86
C GLN A 300 -4.97 2.01 23.99
N LEU A 301 -4.06 1.06 24.16
CA LEU A 301 -4.05 -0.21 23.42
C LEU A 301 -5.26 -1.06 23.83
N LYS A 302 -6.22 -1.25 22.92
CA LYS A 302 -7.42 -2.07 23.10
C LYS A 302 -7.12 -3.55 22.97
N PHE A 303 -6.34 -3.93 21.95
CA PHE A 303 -5.74 -5.25 21.82
C PHE A 303 -4.55 -5.24 20.87
N GLU A 304 -3.71 -6.27 20.98
CA GLU A 304 -2.63 -6.59 20.05
C GLU A 304 -2.88 -7.99 19.45
N ARG A 305 -2.52 -8.20 18.18
CA ARG A 305 -2.55 -9.51 17.51
C ARG A 305 -1.34 -9.67 16.59
N ALA A 306 -0.40 -10.51 16.99
CA ALA A 306 0.65 -11.02 16.12
C ALA A 306 0.10 -12.10 15.17
N PHE A 307 0.61 -12.16 13.94
CA PHE A 307 0.24 -13.12 12.90
C PHE A 307 1.42 -14.03 12.54
N GLY A 308 1.18 -15.35 12.52
CA GLY A 308 2.15 -16.35 12.07
C GLY A 308 2.26 -16.49 10.54
N ASP A 309 1.42 -15.77 9.80
CA ASP A 309 1.36 -15.79 8.34
C ASP A 309 2.63 -15.24 7.67
N SER A 310 2.78 -15.48 6.37
CA SER A 310 3.98 -15.13 5.61
C SER A 310 4.16 -13.62 5.46
N ALA A 311 3.08 -12.87 5.26
CA ALA A 311 3.07 -11.42 5.36
C ALA A 311 1.73 -10.88 5.89
N VAL A 312 1.78 -9.69 6.47
CA VAL A 312 0.64 -8.84 6.83
C VAL A 312 0.92 -7.49 6.18
N ASN A 313 0.03 -7.02 5.31
CA ASN A 313 0.38 -6.00 4.29
C ASN A 313 -0.42 -4.70 4.42
N ASP A 314 -1.65 -4.77 4.92
CA ASP A 314 -2.50 -3.58 5.09
C ASP A 314 -3.60 -3.75 6.14
N VAL A 315 -4.12 -2.62 6.63
CA VAL A 315 -5.15 -2.53 7.68
C VAL A 315 -6.17 -1.42 7.39
N ALA A 316 -7.44 -1.69 7.65
CA ALA A 316 -8.53 -0.72 7.62
C ALA A 316 -9.38 -0.87 8.89
N ILE A 317 -10.14 0.16 9.28
CA ILE A 317 -11.00 0.15 10.46
C ILE A 317 -12.31 0.90 10.16
N ASP A 318 -13.42 0.42 10.71
CA ASP A 318 -14.75 1.01 10.55
C ASP A 318 -15.53 0.99 11.87
N SER A 319 -15.96 2.17 12.32
CA SER A 319 -16.80 2.34 13.51
C SER A 319 -18.27 2.03 13.27
N ALA A 320 -18.76 1.99 12.03
CA ALA A 320 -20.16 1.67 11.72
C ALA A 320 -20.46 0.17 11.88
N SER A 321 -19.55 -0.71 11.44
CA SER A 321 -19.59 -2.15 11.72
C SER A 321 -18.90 -2.53 13.04
N GLY A 322 -18.07 -1.66 13.62
CA GLY A 322 -17.32 -1.94 14.85
C GLY A 322 -16.17 -2.93 14.64
N LEU A 323 -15.56 -2.91 13.45
CA LEU A 323 -14.59 -3.88 12.98
C LEU A 323 -13.26 -3.24 12.54
N VAL A 324 -12.19 -4.01 12.69
CA VAL A 324 -10.89 -3.81 12.03
C VAL A 324 -10.65 -4.93 11.03
N PHE A 325 -10.14 -4.59 9.86
CA PHE A 325 -9.87 -5.49 8.74
C PHE A 325 -8.37 -5.53 8.49
N VAL A 326 -7.80 -6.72 8.34
CA VAL A 326 -6.38 -6.91 8.02
C VAL A 326 -6.25 -7.85 6.84
N THR A 327 -5.28 -7.59 5.97
CA THR A 327 -4.97 -8.46 4.81
C THR A 327 -3.50 -8.84 4.72
N GLY A 328 -3.24 -9.98 4.09
CA GLY A 328 -1.90 -10.56 3.95
C GLY A 328 -1.92 -11.84 3.11
N PHE A 329 -0.95 -12.72 3.34
CA PHE A 329 -0.94 -14.06 2.77
C PHE A 329 -0.18 -15.08 3.63
N ALA A 330 -0.52 -16.36 3.46
CA ALA A 330 0.14 -17.49 4.10
C ALA A 330 0.74 -18.44 3.07
N GLN A 331 1.97 -18.91 3.33
CA GLN A 331 2.59 -20.04 2.65
C GLN A 331 1.91 -21.35 3.10
N ARG A 332 1.41 -22.15 2.15
CA ARG A 332 0.66 -23.40 2.38
C ARG A 332 1.31 -24.56 1.60
N ASN A 333 2.53 -24.93 1.97
CA ASN A 333 3.33 -25.95 1.27
C ASN A 333 2.70 -27.36 1.33
N GLY A 334 2.95 -28.15 0.27
CA GLY A 334 2.56 -29.56 0.16
C GLY A 334 1.64 -29.86 -1.03
N ALA A 335 1.39 -31.14 -1.30
CA ALA A 335 0.44 -31.53 -2.35
C ALA A 335 -0.99 -31.03 -2.03
N PRO A 336 -1.81 -30.73 -3.05
CA PRO A 336 -1.50 -30.81 -4.49
C PRO A 336 -0.74 -29.59 -5.04
N CYS A 337 -0.82 -28.42 -4.40
CA CYS A 337 -0.17 -27.18 -4.85
C CYS A 337 1.15 -26.94 -4.06
N SER A 338 2.26 -27.52 -4.54
CA SER A 338 3.51 -27.76 -3.78
C SER A 338 4.03 -26.60 -2.90
N GLN A 339 3.97 -25.35 -3.36
CA GLN A 339 4.45 -24.16 -2.64
C GLN A 339 3.44 -23.00 -2.65
N LEU A 340 2.15 -23.30 -2.58
CA LEU A 340 1.08 -22.30 -2.74
C LEU A 340 1.11 -21.17 -1.71
N GLN A 341 0.98 -19.94 -2.18
CA GLN A 341 0.65 -18.77 -1.37
C GLN A 341 -0.86 -18.49 -1.44
N VAL A 342 -1.50 -18.33 -0.28
CA VAL A 342 -2.94 -18.08 -0.17
C VAL A 342 -3.18 -16.72 0.47
N ALA A 343 -3.85 -15.83 -0.27
CA ALA A 343 -4.29 -14.54 0.21
C ALA A 343 -5.36 -14.66 1.30
N TRP A 344 -5.46 -13.65 2.17
CA TRP A 344 -6.57 -13.57 3.12
C TRP A 344 -6.97 -12.14 3.45
N ILE A 345 -8.24 -11.97 3.81
CA ILE A 345 -8.72 -10.86 4.63
C ILE A 345 -9.30 -11.48 5.90
N ARG A 346 -9.01 -10.91 7.07
CA ARG A 346 -9.57 -11.32 8.36
C ARG A 346 -10.08 -10.09 9.10
N SER A 347 -11.27 -10.18 9.69
CA SER A 347 -11.86 -9.11 10.48
C SER A 347 -11.94 -9.47 11.96
N TYR A 348 -11.78 -8.45 12.80
CA TYR A 348 -11.88 -8.55 14.25
C TYR A 348 -12.74 -7.41 14.78
N THR A 349 -13.45 -7.63 15.90
CA THR A 349 -14.09 -6.54 16.62
C THR A 349 -13.04 -5.59 17.24
N LEU A 350 -13.46 -4.39 17.66
CA LEU A 350 -12.59 -3.47 18.42
C LEU A 350 -12.11 -4.02 19.79
N ALA A 351 -12.57 -5.21 20.19
CA ALA A 351 -12.12 -5.97 21.35
C ALA A 351 -11.25 -7.21 20.98
N GLY A 352 -10.91 -7.39 19.70
CA GLY A 352 -9.96 -8.41 19.22
C GLY A 352 -10.55 -9.80 18.96
N ALA A 353 -11.85 -10.02 19.21
CA ALA A 353 -12.53 -11.25 18.82
C ALA A 353 -12.67 -11.32 17.29
N ALA A 354 -12.46 -12.49 16.68
CA ALA A 354 -12.63 -12.67 15.23
C ALA A 354 -14.10 -12.58 14.84
N ALA A 355 -14.41 -11.90 13.73
CA ALA A 355 -15.78 -11.73 13.22
C ALA A 355 -16.01 -12.53 11.92
N TRP A 356 -15.20 -12.31 10.88
CA TRP A 356 -15.26 -13.08 9.62
C TRP A 356 -13.88 -13.21 8.96
N LYS A 357 -13.77 -14.09 7.96
CA LYS A 357 -12.58 -14.25 7.10
C LYS A 357 -13.00 -14.43 5.64
N ALA A 358 -12.12 -14.03 4.71
CA ALA A 358 -12.34 -14.14 3.26
C ALA A 358 -11.08 -14.63 2.54
N TRP A 359 -11.23 -15.58 1.61
CA TRP A 359 -10.18 -16.23 0.81
C TRP A 359 -9.07 -16.98 1.58
N ASP A 360 -9.09 -16.95 2.92
CA ASP A 360 -8.17 -17.64 3.84
C ASP A 360 -8.36 -19.17 3.85
N TRP A 361 -8.07 -19.81 2.72
CA TRP A 361 -8.20 -21.24 2.46
C TRP A 361 -6.96 -22.03 2.91
N SER A 362 -7.14 -23.34 3.10
CA SER A 362 -6.05 -24.32 3.10
C SER A 362 -5.58 -24.63 1.67
N LYS A 363 -4.41 -25.28 1.56
CA LYS A 363 -3.92 -25.81 0.27
C LYS A 363 -4.84 -26.88 -0.33
N ASP A 364 -5.58 -27.60 0.51
CA ASP A 364 -6.39 -28.75 0.10
C ASP A 364 -7.73 -28.28 -0.47
N GLU A 365 -8.35 -27.28 0.15
CA GLU A 365 -9.53 -26.58 -0.40
C GLU A 365 -9.21 -25.88 -1.72
N ALA A 366 -8.16 -25.07 -1.77
CA ALA A 366 -7.75 -24.38 -3.01
C ALA A 366 -7.34 -25.37 -4.11
N GLY A 367 -6.60 -26.42 -3.72
CA GLY A 367 -6.07 -27.45 -4.60
C GLY A 367 -7.12 -28.38 -5.20
N ALA A 368 -8.21 -28.67 -4.50
CA ALA A 368 -9.32 -29.47 -5.03
C ALA A 368 -9.94 -28.86 -6.30
N GLY A 369 -9.96 -27.52 -6.40
CA GLY A 369 -10.39 -26.78 -7.60
C GLY A 369 -9.25 -26.42 -8.57
N SER A 370 -8.05 -27.00 -8.40
CA SER A 370 -6.82 -26.64 -9.15
C SER A 370 -6.45 -25.15 -9.10
N ASN A 371 -6.86 -24.44 -8.03
CA ASN A 371 -6.58 -23.01 -7.83
C ASN A 371 -5.16 -22.79 -7.29
N CYS A 372 -4.16 -23.40 -7.93
CA CYS A 372 -2.76 -23.38 -7.49
C CYS A 372 -1.97 -22.12 -7.93
N ALA A 373 -2.62 -21.06 -8.40
CA ALA A 373 -1.93 -19.77 -8.59
C ALA A 373 -1.65 -19.15 -7.20
N ASP A 374 -0.40 -18.76 -6.94
CA ASP A 374 -0.06 -17.96 -5.77
C ASP A 374 -0.97 -16.72 -5.70
N THR A 375 -1.46 -16.41 -4.51
CA THR A 375 -2.28 -15.23 -4.24
C THR A 375 -1.79 -14.47 -3.02
N ARG A 376 -1.87 -13.13 -3.09
CA ARG A 376 -1.46 -12.23 -2.02
C ARG A 376 -2.51 -11.15 -1.79
N GLY A 377 -2.93 -10.94 -0.55
CA GLY A 377 -3.67 -9.74 -0.17
C GLY A 377 -2.70 -8.59 0.10
N LEU A 378 -2.91 -7.41 -0.52
CA LEU A 378 -1.90 -6.35 -0.61
C LEU A 378 -2.36 -4.98 -0.10
N ARG A 379 -3.63 -4.59 -0.34
CA ARG A 379 -4.25 -3.38 0.22
C ARG A 379 -5.68 -3.67 0.70
N VAL A 380 -6.12 -2.96 1.74
CA VAL A 380 -7.50 -2.94 2.24
C VAL A 380 -7.84 -1.51 2.71
N ALA A 381 -9.00 -0.98 2.32
CA ALA A 381 -9.37 0.41 2.59
C ALA A 381 -10.89 0.56 2.78
N MET A 382 -11.33 1.54 3.58
CA MET A 382 -12.75 1.93 3.66
C MET A 382 -13.03 3.04 2.64
N GLY A 383 -13.95 2.80 1.71
CA GLY A 383 -14.41 3.79 0.74
C GLY A 383 -15.16 4.96 1.38
N ARG A 384 -15.37 6.04 0.63
CA ARG A 384 -16.24 7.16 1.07
C ARG A 384 -17.73 6.86 0.88
N ASP A 385 -18.05 5.80 0.13
CA ASP A 385 -19.36 5.12 0.07
C ASP A 385 -19.66 4.19 1.28
N GLY A 386 -18.73 4.09 2.25
CA GLY A 386 -18.87 3.22 3.43
C GLY A 386 -18.64 1.73 3.16
N LYS A 387 -18.15 1.34 1.98
CA LYS A 387 -17.84 -0.07 1.65
C LYS A 387 -16.39 -0.42 1.97
N LEU A 388 -16.14 -1.70 2.20
CA LEU A 388 -14.79 -2.23 2.34
C LEU A 388 -14.23 -2.54 0.95
N TYR A 389 -13.02 -2.08 0.66
CA TYR A 389 -12.33 -2.37 -0.58
C TYR A 389 -11.07 -3.18 -0.33
N PHE A 390 -10.80 -4.11 -1.23
CA PHE A 390 -9.64 -5.00 -1.21
C PHE A 390 -8.89 -4.93 -2.53
N ALA A 391 -7.56 -4.98 -2.48
CA ALA A 391 -6.73 -5.28 -3.63
C ALA A 391 -5.67 -6.32 -3.28
N GLY A 392 -5.44 -7.24 -4.21
CA GLY A 392 -4.49 -8.33 -4.11
C GLY A 392 -3.88 -8.68 -5.46
N GLU A 393 -3.06 -9.71 -5.46
CA GLU A 393 -2.26 -10.16 -6.59
C GLU A 393 -2.46 -11.67 -6.77
N SER A 394 -2.39 -12.16 -8.01
CA SER A 394 -2.27 -13.58 -8.31
C SER A 394 -1.23 -13.88 -9.39
N ALA A 395 -0.41 -14.91 -9.22
CA ALA A 395 0.58 -15.34 -10.19
C ALA A 395 -0.02 -16.24 -11.29
N GLY A 396 -1.00 -15.71 -12.03
CA GLY A 396 -1.71 -16.40 -13.12
C GLY A 396 -3.22 -16.51 -12.93
N GLY A 397 -3.91 -16.99 -13.98
CA GLY A 397 -5.38 -17.04 -14.04
C GLY A 397 -6.06 -18.18 -13.28
N ASN A 398 -5.35 -19.24 -12.85
CA ASN A 398 -5.95 -20.33 -12.06
C ASN A 398 -6.06 -19.97 -10.57
N THR A 399 -6.76 -18.87 -10.29
CA THR A 399 -6.78 -18.17 -9.01
C THR A 399 -8.06 -18.41 -8.19
N ILE A 400 -7.93 -18.33 -6.85
CA ILE A 400 -9.07 -18.40 -5.91
C ILE A 400 -10.00 -17.19 -6.02
N TYR A 401 -9.55 -16.06 -6.56
CA TYR A 401 -10.37 -14.84 -6.73
C TYR A 401 -11.49 -14.96 -7.78
N ARG A 402 -11.52 -16.06 -8.54
CA ARG A 402 -12.64 -16.41 -9.44
C ARG A 402 -13.89 -16.88 -8.68
N TRP A 403 -13.74 -17.23 -7.40
CA TRP A 403 -14.76 -17.86 -6.58
C TRP A 403 -15.08 -17.03 -5.34
N LEU A 404 -16.24 -17.31 -4.72
CA LEU A 404 -16.62 -16.66 -3.48
C LEU A 404 -15.60 -16.94 -2.37
N PRO A 405 -15.28 -15.95 -1.51
CA PRO A 405 -14.27 -16.07 -0.45
C PRO A 405 -14.56 -17.14 0.61
N THR A 406 -15.76 -17.69 0.61
CA THR A 406 -16.28 -18.71 1.54
C THR A 406 -16.87 -19.92 0.81
N ASP A 407 -16.80 -19.98 -0.52
CA ASP A 407 -17.30 -21.12 -1.32
C ASP A 407 -16.60 -21.20 -2.68
N LEU A 408 -15.62 -22.11 -2.80
CA LEU A 408 -14.86 -22.36 -4.04
C LEU A 408 -15.68 -23.04 -5.15
N SER A 409 -16.94 -23.44 -4.90
CA SER A 409 -17.84 -23.99 -5.93
C SER A 409 -18.67 -22.93 -6.64
N LYS A 410 -18.75 -21.71 -6.10
CA LYS A 410 -19.58 -20.61 -6.61
C LYS A 410 -18.72 -19.47 -7.15
N PRO A 411 -18.99 -18.95 -8.36
CA PRO A 411 -18.21 -17.85 -8.91
C PRO A 411 -18.37 -16.57 -8.07
N ALA A 412 -17.29 -15.80 -7.97
CA ALA A 412 -17.34 -14.44 -7.45
C ALA A 412 -18.17 -13.54 -8.40
N PRO A 413 -18.76 -12.43 -7.90
CA PRO A 413 -19.45 -11.44 -8.74
C PRO A 413 -18.44 -10.55 -9.49
N ASN A 414 -17.57 -11.19 -10.27
CA ASN A 414 -16.52 -10.54 -11.04
C ASN A 414 -17.07 -9.94 -12.33
N VAL A 415 -16.55 -8.78 -12.71
CA VAL A 415 -16.93 -8.04 -13.91
C VAL A 415 -15.75 -7.96 -14.86
N ALA A 416 -15.92 -8.51 -16.06
CA ALA A 416 -14.93 -8.52 -17.14
C ALA A 416 -15.59 -8.05 -18.45
N ASN A 417 -14.95 -7.10 -19.13
CA ASN A 417 -15.52 -6.35 -20.25
C ASN A 417 -14.55 -6.20 -21.43
N ASP A 418 -13.24 -6.39 -21.21
CA ASP A 418 -12.21 -6.33 -22.25
C ASP A 418 -11.01 -7.25 -21.95
N SER A 419 -9.99 -7.20 -22.82
CA SER A 419 -8.80 -8.04 -22.72
C SER A 419 -7.88 -7.72 -21.54
N TYR A 420 -8.03 -6.56 -20.89
CA TYR A 420 -7.23 -6.15 -19.74
C TYR A 420 -7.88 -6.47 -18.39
N ASN A 421 -9.14 -6.95 -18.39
CA ASN A 421 -9.81 -7.49 -17.20
C ASN A 421 -10.37 -8.92 -17.38
N THR A 422 -9.90 -9.65 -18.40
CA THR A 422 -10.20 -11.08 -18.63
C THR A 422 -8.90 -11.91 -18.62
N GLU A 423 -8.77 -12.88 -17.72
CA GLU A 423 -7.52 -13.60 -17.40
C GLU A 423 -7.07 -14.69 -18.40
N TYR A 424 -7.26 -14.47 -19.70
CA TYR A 424 -6.79 -15.38 -20.76
C TYR A 424 -5.33 -15.11 -21.19
N ASN A 425 -4.64 -16.11 -21.74
CA ASN A 425 -3.25 -16.03 -22.23
C ASN A 425 -2.26 -15.50 -21.17
N THR A 426 -2.42 -15.95 -19.93
CA THR A 426 -1.52 -15.72 -18.79
C THR A 426 -0.59 -16.92 -18.58
N ALA A 427 0.57 -16.68 -17.99
CA ALA A 427 1.41 -17.69 -17.34
C ALA A 427 1.51 -17.33 -15.84
N SER A 428 2.69 -17.47 -15.22
CA SER A 428 2.99 -17.00 -13.87
C SER A 428 3.11 -15.48 -13.72
N ASN A 429 2.54 -14.68 -14.64
CA ASN A 429 2.56 -13.23 -14.55
C ASN A 429 1.65 -12.74 -13.41
N HIS A 430 2.12 -11.77 -12.63
CA HIS A 430 1.44 -11.30 -11.43
C HIS A 430 0.33 -10.31 -11.82
N ILE A 431 -0.92 -10.75 -11.79
CA ILE A 431 -2.10 -9.94 -12.14
C ILE A 431 -2.75 -9.37 -10.88
N THR A 432 -3.31 -8.17 -10.98
CA THR A 432 -4.07 -7.54 -9.89
C THR A 432 -5.47 -8.15 -9.81
N TYR A 433 -5.99 -8.30 -8.60
CA TYR A 433 -7.41 -8.44 -8.31
C TYR A 433 -7.84 -7.29 -7.40
N PHE A 434 -9.02 -6.72 -7.61
CA PHE A 434 -9.64 -5.80 -6.65
C PHE A 434 -11.14 -6.05 -6.51
N ALA A 435 -11.66 -5.81 -5.31
CA ALA A 435 -13.04 -6.11 -4.96
C ALA A 435 -13.63 -5.08 -3.99
N ARG A 436 -14.95 -4.97 -4.01
CA ARG A 436 -15.76 -4.29 -3.01
C ARG A 436 -16.52 -5.33 -2.20
N LEU A 437 -16.55 -5.15 -0.89
CA LEU A 437 -17.12 -6.07 0.08
C LEU A 437 -18.06 -5.33 1.02
N ASN A 438 -19.07 -6.04 1.51
CA ASN A 438 -19.84 -5.60 2.66
C ASN A 438 -18.93 -5.69 3.92
N PRO A 439 -18.67 -4.59 4.65
CA PRO A 439 -17.76 -4.59 5.79
C PRO A 439 -18.23 -5.51 6.93
N ALA A 440 -19.54 -5.65 7.14
CA ALA A 440 -20.08 -6.45 8.23
C ALA A 440 -19.94 -7.98 8.01
N THR A 441 -19.83 -8.44 6.77
CA THR A 441 -19.87 -9.89 6.43
C THR A 441 -18.68 -10.40 5.63
N GLY A 442 -17.89 -9.53 4.99
CA GLY A 442 -16.84 -9.94 4.05
C GLY A 442 -17.38 -10.52 2.74
N THR A 443 -18.68 -10.38 2.46
CA THR A 443 -19.28 -10.85 1.20
C THR A 443 -18.90 -9.88 0.06
N PRO A 444 -18.37 -10.35 -1.08
CA PRO A 444 -18.05 -9.50 -2.21
C PRO A 444 -19.32 -9.03 -2.91
N GLU A 445 -19.39 -7.75 -3.24
CA GLU A 445 -20.49 -7.14 -3.99
C GLU A 445 -20.14 -7.07 -5.49
N LYS A 446 -18.87 -6.74 -5.80
CA LYS A 446 -18.25 -6.76 -7.12
C LYS A 446 -16.76 -7.08 -7.00
N GLY A 447 -16.20 -7.76 -7.99
CA GLY A 447 -14.75 -7.98 -8.16
C GLY A 447 -14.30 -7.73 -9.59
N GLN A 448 -12.99 -7.54 -9.81
CA GLN A 448 -12.39 -7.44 -11.15
C GLN A 448 -10.93 -7.88 -11.10
N LEU A 449 -10.53 -8.73 -12.05
CA LEU A 449 -9.13 -9.02 -12.34
C LEU A 449 -8.59 -7.96 -13.30
N LEU A 450 -7.30 -7.68 -13.24
CA LEU A 450 -6.64 -6.63 -14.02
C LEU A 450 -5.22 -7.08 -14.39
N LEU A 451 -4.89 -7.01 -15.67
CA LEU A 451 -3.59 -7.38 -16.21
C LEU A 451 -3.13 -6.45 -17.32
N THR A 452 -1.81 -6.33 -17.51
CA THR A 452 -1.22 -5.66 -18.67
C THR A 452 -1.14 -6.63 -19.85
N ARG A 453 -0.94 -6.09 -21.06
CA ARG A 453 -0.81 -6.87 -22.30
C ARG A 453 0.47 -6.51 -23.04
N LEU A 454 1.20 -7.53 -23.51
CA LEU A 454 2.26 -7.35 -24.50
C LEU A 454 1.66 -7.14 -25.89
N GLY A 455 2.46 -6.66 -26.85
CA GLY A 455 2.01 -6.50 -28.26
C GLY A 455 1.56 -7.81 -28.94
N SER A 456 1.93 -8.97 -28.39
CA SER A 456 1.46 -10.29 -28.80
C SER A 456 0.12 -10.71 -28.17
N GLY A 457 -0.54 -9.83 -27.41
CA GLY A 457 -1.75 -10.15 -26.64
C GLY A 457 -1.52 -11.04 -25.41
N LYS A 458 -0.28 -11.48 -25.14
CA LYS A 458 0.06 -12.22 -23.92
C LYS A 458 -0.11 -11.33 -22.68
N GLY A 459 -0.66 -11.92 -21.61
CA GLY A 459 -0.78 -11.26 -20.31
C GLY A 459 0.58 -10.99 -19.68
N ASN A 460 0.69 -9.84 -19.00
CA ASN A 460 1.88 -9.42 -18.28
C ASN A 460 1.50 -8.84 -16.90
N SER A 461 2.50 -8.53 -16.08
CA SER A 461 2.31 -8.20 -14.67
C SER A 461 1.81 -6.77 -14.41
N ILE A 462 1.01 -6.63 -13.35
CA ILE A 462 0.57 -5.37 -12.77
C ILE A 462 0.28 -5.56 -11.28
N PHE A 463 0.83 -4.67 -10.45
CA PHE A 463 0.89 -4.81 -9.00
C PHE A 463 0.12 -3.68 -8.33
N PRO A 464 -0.89 -3.95 -7.48
CA PRO A 464 -1.58 -2.89 -6.75
C PRO A 464 -0.74 -2.46 -5.54
N ARG A 465 -0.74 -1.15 -5.26
CA ARG A 465 -0.05 -0.56 -4.10
C ARG A 465 -0.89 0.50 -3.37
N GLY A 466 -1.81 1.16 -4.05
CA GLY A 466 -2.76 2.11 -3.49
C GLY A 466 -4.20 1.76 -3.87
N LEU A 467 -5.15 2.04 -2.98
CA LEU A 467 -6.56 1.70 -3.16
C LEU A 467 -7.44 2.71 -2.41
N ALA A 468 -8.43 3.28 -3.10
CA ALA A 468 -9.46 4.13 -2.51
C ALA A 468 -10.78 4.03 -3.30
N ALA A 469 -11.87 4.56 -2.72
CA ALA A 469 -13.11 4.81 -3.45
C ALA A 469 -13.76 6.12 -3.01
N ASP A 470 -14.32 6.85 -3.96
CA ASP A 470 -14.99 8.14 -3.72
C ASP A 470 -16.43 7.98 -3.20
N GLU A 471 -17.10 9.11 -2.92
CA GLU A 471 -18.44 9.16 -2.34
C GLU A 471 -19.51 8.49 -3.22
N ALA A 472 -19.26 8.38 -4.53
CA ALA A 472 -20.13 7.70 -5.47
C ALA A 472 -19.75 6.22 -5.68
N GLY A 473 -18.72 5.72 -4.99
CA GLY A 473 -18.24 4.35 -5.10
C GLY A 473 -17.42 4.05 -6.36
N ASN A 474 -16.86 5.07 -7.04
CA ASN A 474 -15.88 4.84 -8.10
C ASN A 474 -14.57 4.37 -7.43
N VAL A 475 -13.94 3.33 -7.98
CA VAL A 475 -12.75 2.71 -7.38
C VAL A 475 -11.47 3.21 -8.04
N TYR A 476 -10.52 3.63 -7.23
CA TYR A 476 -9.22 4.15 -7.63
C TYR A 476 -8.16 3.12 -7.20
N VAL A 477 -7.46 2.51 -8.16
CA VAL A 477 -6.39 1.55 -7.93
C VAL A 477 -5.09 2.14 -8.47
N ALA A 478 -4.07 2.26 -7.63
CA ALA A 478 -2.75 2.74 -8.01
C ALA A 478 -1.68 1.66 -7.81
N GLY A 479 -0.57 1.73 -8.55
CA GLY A 479 0.47 0.72 -8.47
C GLY A 479 1.60 0.84 -9.49
N ASN A 480 2.17 -0.29 -9.89
CA ASN A 480 3.18 -0.41 -10.93
C ASN A 480 2.77 -1.43 -12.01
N ALA A 481 3.05 -1.13 -13.28
CA ALA A 481 2.66 -1.93 -14.44
C ALA A 481 3.87 -2.23 -15.34
N ALA A 482 4.06 -3.51 -15.70
CA ALA A 482 5.25 -4.01 -16.40
C ALA A 482 5.20 -3.94 -17.95
N TYR A 483 4.32 -3.08 -18.50
CA TYR A 483 3.95 -2.90 -19.92
C TYR A 483 3.00 -3.96 -20.54
N ALA A 484 1.99 -3.58 -21.32
CA ALA A 484 1.38 -2.26 -21.51
C ALA A 484 0.05 -2.17 -20.75
N ILE A 485 -0.24 -1.01 -20.17
CA ILE A 485 -1.62 -0.62 -19.84
C ILE A 485 -2.38 -0.27 -21.14
N ALA A 486 -3.71 -0.23 -21.12
CA ALA A 486 -4.50 0.05 -22.32
C ALA A 486 -4.07 1.39 -22.96
N ASN A 487 -3.95 1.41 -24.29
CA ASN A 487 -3.61 2.60 -25.09
C ASN A 487 -2.29 3.30 -24.70
N ARG A 488 -1.29 2.60 -24.12
CA ARG A 488 -0.05 3.20 -23.57
C ARG A 488 0.71 4.16 -24.50
N THR A 489 0.62 4.00 -25.81
CA THR A 489 1.27 4.85 -26.83
C THR A 489 0.48 6.10 -27.21
N SER A 490 -0.80 6.23 -26.80
CA SER A 490 -1.66 7.39 -27.05
C SER A 490 -2.20 8.03 -25.77
N LEU A 491 -1.60 7.70 -24.61
CA LEU A 491 -1.91 8.38 -23.35
C LEU A 491 -1.46 9.85 -23.41
N SER A 492 -2.28 10.74 -22.85
CA SER A 492 -1.97 12.17 -22.81
C SER A 492 -2.26 12.83 -21.47
N ILE A 493 -1.39 13.75 -21.05
CA ILE A 493 -1.58 14.60 -19.87
C ILE A 493 -1.55 16.06 -20.31
N ASN A 494 -2.60 16.81 -20.00
CA ASN A 494 -2.82 18.21 -20.41
C ASN A 494 -2.61 18.43 -21.92
N GLY A 495 -3.15 17.52 -22.74
CA GLY A 495 -3.02 17.53 -24.21
C GLY A 495 -1.66 17.07 -24.76
N LYS A 496 -0.62 16.92 -23.94
CA LYS A 496 0.67 16.35 -24.36
C LYS A 496 0.61 14.82 -24.35
N THR A 497 0.89 14.17 -25.48
CA THR A 497 1.14 12.71 -25.52
C THR A 497 2.38 12.36 -24.69
N LEU A 498 2.26 11.36 -23.83
CA LEU A 498 3.35 10.89 -22.98
C LEU A 498 4.42 10.15 -23.78
N ALA A 499 5.69 10.29 -23.38
CA ALA A 499 6.77 9.54 -24.02
C ALA A 499 6.67 8.03 -23.77
N ALA A 500 7.54 7.28 -24.48
CA ALA A 500 7.55 5.82 -24.48
C ALA A 500 7.75 5.19 -23.08
N TYR A 501 7.39 3.91 -22.97
CA TYR A 501 7.60 3.13 -21.74
C TYR A 501 9.09 2.90 -21.45
N ALA A 502 9.51 3.15 -20.21
CA ALA A 502 10.91 3.08 -19.79
C ALA A 502 11.15 2.15 -18.58
N GLY A 503 10.41 1.04 -18.48
CA GLY A 503 10.73 -0.03 -17.51
C GLY A 503 10.00 0.05 -16.16
N GLY A 504 8.70 0.37 -16.18
CA GLY A 504 7.80 0.24 -15.03
C GLY A 504 6.91 1.46 -14.89
N ASP A 505 5.72 1.42 -15.50
CA ASP A 505 4.77 2.53 -15.40
C ASP A 505 4.19 2.57 -13.98
N PRO A 506 4.38 3.65 -13.19
CA PRO A 506 3.45 3.94 -12.10
C PRO A 506 2.07 4.14 -12.72
N PHE A 507 0.99 3.60 -12.16
CA PHE A 507 -0.34 3.79 -12.76
C PHE A 507 -1.38 4.26 -11.75
N VAL A 508 -2.42 4.89 -12.27
CA VAL A 508 -3.74 4.98 -11.64
C VAL A 508 -4.82 4.49 -12.62
N LEU A 509 -5.65 3.57 -12.15
CA LEU A 509 -6.87 3.08 -12.79
C LEU A 509 -8.06 3.63 -11.99
N VAL A 510 -9.09 4.11 -12.68
CA VAL A 510 -10.37 4.49 -12.07
C VAL A 510 -11.51 3.76 -12.77
N VAL A 511 -12.37 3.10 -12.00
CA VAL A 511 -13.49 2.28 -12.50
C VAL A 511 -14.81 2.73 -11.86
N SER A 512 -15.90 2.66 -12.61
CA SER A 512 -17.25 3.03 -12.18
C SER A 512 -17.82 2.13 -11.06
N PRO A 513 -18.90 2.55 -10.37
CA PRO A 513 -19.43 1.87 -9.18
C PRO A 513 -20.17 0.56 -9.46
N ASP A 514 -20.20 0.12 -10.72
CA ASP A 514 -20.68 -1.18 -11.20
C ASP A 514 -19.54 -2.11 -11.69
N PHE A 515 -18.29 -1.60 -11.70
CA PHE A 515 -17.07 -2.20 -12.28
C PHE A 515 -17.10 -2.39 -13.81
N ALA A 516 -18.11 -1.84 -14.51
CA ALA A 516 -18.29 -2.00 -15.95
C ALA A 516 -17.43 -1.03 -16.79
N THR A 517 -17.28 0.21 -16.35
CA THR A 517 -16.63 1.30 -17.11
C THR A 517 -15.28 1.67 -16.51
N ARG A 518 -14.20 1.45 -17.27
CA ARG A 518 -12.89 2.09 -17.03
C ARG A 518 -13.03 3.58 -17.36
N ARG A 519 -13.02 4.43 -16.33
CA ARG A 519 -13.14 5.90 -16.48
C ARG A 519 -11.81 6.58 -16.80
N LEU A 520 -10.72 6.07 -16.22
CA LEU A 520 -9.34 6.55 -16.44
C LEU A 520 -8.39 5.36 -16.28
N TRP A 521 -7.34 5.26 -17.10
CA TRP A 521 -6.17 4.44 -16.81
C TRP A 521 -4.94 5.07 -17.42
N ILE A 522 -4.08 5.64 -16.58
CA ILE A 522 -2.96 6.47 -17.03
C ILE A 522 -1.74 6.31 -16.13
N THR A 523 -0.59 6.75 -16.62
CA THR A 523 0.68 6.85 -15.87
C THR A 523 1.11 8.31 -15.77
N PRO A 524 1.65 8.77 -14.63
CA PRO A 524 2.34 10.05 -14.55
C PRO A 524 3.77 10.01 -15.14
N ALA A 525 4.29 8.84 -15.57
CA ALA A 525 5.62 8.74 -16.17
C ALA A 525 5.63 9.19 -17.64
N ASP A 526 6.58 10.07 -17.98
CA ASP A 526 6.70 10.72 -19.29
C ASP A 526 8.05 10.34 -19.93
N GLY A 527 8.33 9.03 -19.96
CA GLY A 527 9.66 8.47 -20.28
C GLY A 527 10.48 8.07 -19.05
N GLY A 528 9.97 8.34 -17.84
CA GLY A 528 10.48 7.79 -16.58
C GLY A 528 9.90 6.42 -16.21
N ASN A 529 10.19 5.97 -14.98
CA ASN A 529 9.60 4.78 -14.38
C ASN A 529 9.49 4.91 -12.84
N GLY A 530 8.66 4.08 -12.21
CA GLY A 530 8.42 4.15 -10.77
C GLY A 530 7.18 3.41 -10.27
N ASP A 531 6.71 3.80 -9.09
CA ASP A 531 5.59 3.18 -8.39
C ASP A 531 4.54 4.22 -7.98
N GLY A 532 3.28 4.05 -8.39
CA GLY A 532 2.16 4.74 -7.72
C GLY A 532 1.97 4.11 -6.35
N ARG A 533 2.16 4.85 -5.26
CA ARG A 533 2.17 4.33 -3.88
C ARG A 533 0.81 4.38 -3.22
N ALA A 534 0.11 5.51 -3.37
CA ALA A 534 -1.21 5.75 -2.80
C ALA A 534 -2.06 6.63 -3.71
N VAL A 535 -3.38 6.48 -3.62
CA VAL A 535 -4.35 7.30 -4.34
C VAL A 535 -5.51 7.60 -3.41
N ALA A 536 -6.04 8.82 -3.47
CA ALA A 536 -7.20 9.26 -2.72
C ALA A 536 -8.14 10.06 -3.62
N ALA A 537 -9.43 10.03 -3.29
CA ALA A 537 -10.47 10.80 -3.96
C ALA A 537 -11.53 11.24 -2.95
N SER A 538 -12.02 12.48 -3.09
CA SER A 538 -13.12 13.03 -2.30
C SER A 538 -13.69 14.30 -2.95
N GLY A 539 -15.01 14.45 -2.93
CA GLY A 539 -15.69 15.73 -3.21
C GLY A 539 -15.33 16.35 -4.57
N GLY A 540 -15.05 15.56 -5.60
CA GLY A 540 -14.63 16.07 -6.91
C GLY A 540 -13.14 16.40 -7.05
N VAL A 541 -12.28 15.99 -6.11
CA VAL A 541 -10.82 15.97 -6.28
C VAL A 541 -10.31 14.54 -6.19
N ALA A 542 -9.28 14.21 -6.96
CA ALA A 542 -8.51 12.99 -6.79
C ALA A 542 -7.00 13.28 -6.92
N ALA A 543 -6.18 12.51 -6.22
CA ALA A 543 -4.74 12.69 -6.16
C ALA A 543 -3.98 11.35 -6.08
N LEU A 544 -2.80 11.30 -6.69
CA LEU A 544 -1.90 10.14 -6.76
C LEU A 544 -0.53 10.54 -6.19
N ALA A 545 -0.08 9.86 -5.15
CA ALA A 545 1.29 9.91 -4.66
C ALA A 545 2.12 8.80 -5.32
N SER A 546 3.28 9.16 -5.88
CA SER A 546 4.18 8.25 -6.60
C SER A 546 5.63 8.41 -6.16
N VAL A 547 6.42 7.35 -6.39
CA VAL A 547 7.88 7.38 -6.30
C VAL A 547 8.46 7.20 -7.70
N GLY A 548 9.15 8.21 -8.20
CA GLY A 548 9.94 8.12 -9.43
C GLY A 548 11.32 7.54 -9.15
N ARG A 549 11.75 6.58 -9.99
CA ARG A 549 13.07 5.94 -9.96
C ARG A 549 13.89 6.21 -11.22
N LEU A 550 13.22 6.56 -12.31
CA LEU A 550 13.78 7.13 -13.53
C LEU A 550 12.92 8.33 -13.96
N LEU A 551 13.55 9.35 -14.55
CA LEU A 551 12.90 10.59 -14.97
C LEU A 551 12.77 10.68 -16.49
N PRO A 552 11.82 11.47 -17.04
CA PRO A 552 10.94 12.39 -16.32
C PRO A 552 9.53 11.85 -16.06
N PHE A 553 8.85 12.50 -15.11
CA PHE A 553 7.41 12.42 -14.90
C PHE A 553 6.75 13.68 -15.48
N ALA A 554 5.46 13.59 -15.79
CA ALA A 554 4.67 14.71 -16.25
C ALA A 554 4.61 15.83 -15.20
N LEU A 555 4.74 17.08 -15.65
CA LEU A 555 4.67 18.28 -14.83
C LEU A 555 3.60 19.24 -15.37
N HIS A 556 2.90 19.91 -14.46
CA HIS A 556 1.90 20.94 -14.77
C HIS A 556 1.64 21.75 -13.50
N ASN A 557 1.62 23.09 -13.57
CA ASN A 557 1.44 23.98 -12.41
C ASN A 557 2.29 23.58 -11.18
N SER A 558 3.51 23.10 -11.42
CA SER A 558 4.32 22.36 -10.45
C SER A 558 4.84 23.26 -9.32
N LEU A 559 4.72 22.80 -8.07
CA LEU A 559 5.44 23.38 -6.92
C LEU A 559 6.97 23.26 -7.08
N GLN A 560 7.43 22.14 -7.64
CA GLN A 560 8.83 21.88 -7.96
C GLN A 560 8.91 21.16 -9.31
N SER A 561 9.69 21.75 -10.24
CA SER A 561 10.01 21.17 -11.55
C SER A 561 11.36 20.43 -11.57
N LEU A 562 12.16 20.57 -10.51
CA LEU A 562 13.46 19.92 -10.31
C LEU A 562 13.38 18.87 -9.20
N THR A 563 14.37 17.97 -9.18
CA THR A 563 14.56 16.94 -8.13
C THR A 563 15.99 17.03 -7.61
N GLY A 564 16.24 16.60 -6.37
CA GLY A 564 17.61 16.56 -5.83
C GLY A 564 18.50 15.48 -6.44
N GLY A 565 17.92 14.29 -6.70
CA GLY A 565 18.65 13.15 -7.27
C GLY A 565 18.98 13.24 -8.77
N GLY A 566 18.43 14.22 -9.50
CA GLY A 566 18.70 14.43 -10.92
C GLY A 566 18.29 13.28 -11.86
N GLY A 567 17.60 12.25 -11.36
CA GLY A 567 17.31 11.01 -12.10
C GLY A 567 18.49 10.04 -12.19
N ALA A 568 19.53 10.21 -11.37
CA ALA A 568 20.66 9.29 -11.34
C ALA A 568 20.27 7.89 -10.84
N ALA A 569 20.98 6.85 -11.31
CA ALA A 569 20.69 5.47 -10.94
C ALA A 569 20.77 5.26 -9.41
N GLY A 570 19.76 4.60 -8.85
CA GLY A 570 19.65 4.38 -7.41
C GLY A 570 19.07 5.56 -6.61
N THR A 571 18.71 6.68 -7.25
CA THR A 571 17.96 7.77 -6.60
C THR A 571 16.45 7.56 -6.67
N SER A 572 15.71 8.24 -5.80
CA SER A 572 14.26 8.35 -5.86
C SER A 572 13.77 9.78 -5.64
N THR A 573 12.59 10.09 -6.20
CA THR A 573 11.88 11.35 -5.99
C THR A 573 10.40 11.12 -5.66
N GLY A 574 9.84 11.95 -4.79
CA GLY A 574 8.39 12.02 -4.61
C GLY A 574 7.75 12.75 -5.79
N HIS A 575 6.64 12.23 -6.29
CA HIS A 575 5.79 12.89 -7.29
C HIS A 575 4.33 12.89 -6.83
N LEU A 576 3.64 14.00 -7.09
CA LEU A 576 2.22 14.18 -6.82
C LEU A 576 1.52 14.60 -8.12
N MET A 577 0.41 13.94 -8.43
CA MET A 577 -0.52 14.32 -9.50
C MET A 577 -1.91 14.54 -8.92
N VAL A 578 -2.60 15.61 -9.33
CA VAL A 578 -3.91 16.04 -8.79
C VAL A 578 -4.86 16.36 -9.95
N TRP A 579 -6.11 15.92 -9.89
CA TRP A 579 -7.12 16.15 -10.94
C TRP A 579 -8.55 16.18 -10.39
N ASP A 580 -9.54 16.43 -11.25
CA ASP A 580 -10.95 16.47 -10.87
C ASP A 580 -11.53 15.04 -10.80
N GLY A 581 -12.04 14.67 -9.62
CA GLY A 581 -12.61 13.36 -9.32
C GLY A 581 -14.03 13.16 -9.87
N PHE A 582 -14.52 11.92 -9.82
CA PHE A 582 -15.80 11.56 -10.46
C PHE A 582 -17.05 11.72 -9.57
N ALA A 583 -16.91 11.72 -8.25
CA ALA A 583 -17.93 12.23 -7.34
C ALA A 583 -18.03 13.78 -7.43
N LYS A 584 -19.15 14.35 -6.98
CA LYS A 584 -19.39 15.80 -6.86
C LYS A 584 -20.20 16.10 -5.60
#